data_AF-A0A0S1SD39-F1
#
_entry.id   AF-A0A0S1SD39-F1
#
_cell.length_a   1.000
_cell.length_b   1.000
_cell.length_c   1.000
_cell.angle_alpha   90.00
_cell.angle_beta   90.00
_cell.angle_gamma   90.00
#
_symmetry.space_group_name_H-M   'P 1'
#
loop_
_entity.id
_entity.type
_entity.pdbx_description
1 polymer ?
#
loop_
_entity_poly.entity_id
_entity_poly.type
_entity_poly.pdbx_seq_one_letter_code
_entity_poly.pdbx_strand_id
1 'polypeptide(L)'
;MSEQPRKRSALLEFALIFALVYLGTQLVFRLFFPAEAGGPNGLADVVLKSTAAKVKDGHSITLTLRNNTEGTLLLPDHCPMPPVEVYTVMGEGSGAQIAPLMAIETALPCVPLTSVAPKSEAHIDLGPWKYSLFSQFGTYEVRLPAAARFRTASGTIVPAEHGTLSARVTLHDAGPFTKLFRAFITKPFLNFLIFIASVLPGHSLGVAIIILTLVVKFLLYIPTQHSLEGQKKMQKAQPLLDEIRRRYKDDPKRMQEETMKIWKEHGINPFQSCLPLLIQMPVLIGVFYVVRDGSVLALSQHLIYDFYRHLDWSFATTFLGLDLLKPSYILFPPLLTILQFVQMKLTFAAAKKKREQSGKAESQGDKSQQMQQKMMLYGLPIMIGVFAFQFPAAVSLYWGVSTLFAIGQQMVVNREKITL
;
A
#
# COMPACT_ATOMS: atom_id res chain seq x y z
N MET A 1 21.11 -44.26 26.25
CA MET A 1 20.48 -42.93 26.36
C MET A 1 20.23 -42.41 24.96
N SER A 2 18.99 -42.41 24.50
CA SER A 2 18.60 -41.91 23.17
C SER A 2 18.51 -40.38 23.17
N GLU A 3 19.31 -39.73 22.34
CA GLU A 3 19.17 -38.30 22.05
C GLU A 3 17.82 -38.03 21.36
N GLN A 4 16.96 -37.25 22.01
CA GLN A 4 15.78 -36.67 21.38
C GLN A 4 16.19 -35.46 20.53
N PRO A 5 15.76 -35.35 19.26
CA PRO A 5 16.04 -34.17 18.47
C PRO A 5 15.24 -32.97 19.00
N ARG A 6 15.95 -31.86 19.30
CA ARG A 6 15.40 -30.56 19.71
C ARG A 6 14.26 -30.12 18.78
N LYS A 7 13.02 -30.09 19.31
CA LYS A 7 11.91 -29.33 18.71
C LYS A 7 12.35 -27.87 18.61
N ARG A 8 12.67 -27.38 17.40
CA ARG A 8 12.62 -25.92 17.14
C ARG A 8 11.21 -25.48 17.49
N SER A 9 11.07 -24.45 18.34
CA SER A 9 9.74 -24.01 18.77
C SER A 9 9.02 -23.45 17.55
N ALA A 10 7.81 -23.94 17.28
CA ALA A 10 6.98 -23.48 16.17
C ALA A 10 6.77 -21.94 16.19
N LEU A 11 6.94 -21.33 17.35
CA LEU A 11 6.96 -19.89 17.59
C LEU A 11 8.13 -19.18 16.90
N LEU A 12 9.33 -19.76 16.92
CA LEU A 12 10.51 -19.21 16.26
C LEU A 12 10.38 -19.27 14.73
N GLU A 13 9.85 -20.39 14.21
CA GLU A 13 9.56 -20.55 12.78
C GLU A 13 8.48 -19.58 12.31
N PHE A 14 7.43 -19.39 13.12
CA PHE A 14 6.41 -18.38 12.86
C PHE A 14 6.98 -16.97 12.81
N ALA A 15 7.79 -16.60 13.82
CA ALA A 15 8.42 -15.29 13.88
C ALA A 15 9.35 -15.03 12.67
N LEU A 16 10.11 -16.03 12.23
CA LEU A 16 10.96 -15.93 11.04
C LEU A 16 10.15 -15.71 9.77
N ILE A 17 9.10 -16.49 9.54
CA ILE A 17 8.24 -16.35 8.35
C ILE A 17 7.52 -15.00 8.38
N PHE A 18 7.00 -14.60 9.54
CA PHE A 18 6.38 -13.29 9.73
C PHE A 18 7.38 -12.16 9.40
N ALA A 19 8.60 -12.24 9.93
CA ALA A 19 9.65 -11.28 9.63
C ALA A 19 9.97 -11.25 8.13
N LEU A 20 10.04 -12.40 7.46
CA LEU A 20 10.33 -12.51 6.03
C LEU A 20 9.22 -11.89 5.17
N VAL A 21 7.95 -12.15 5.48
CA VAL A 21 6.81 -11.55 4.77
C VAL A 21 6.67 -10.06 5.08
N TYR A 22 6.90 -9.64 6.33
CA TYR A 22 6.91 -8.24 6.72
C TYR A 22 8.02 -7.49 5.97
N LEU A 23 9.25 -8.01 5.97
CA LEU A 23 10.38 -7.44 5.25
C LEU A 23 10.16 -7.47 3.73
N GLY A 24 9.59 -8.55 3.19
CA GLY A 24 9.22 -8.65 1.78
C GLY A 24 8.16 -7.62 1.38
N THR A 25 7.18 -7.37 2.25
CA THR A 25 6.17 -6.31 2.04
C THR A 25 6.83 -4.93 2.11
N GLN A 26 7.68 -4.68 3.10
CA GLN A 26 8.48 -3.45 3.18
C GLN A 26 9.38 -3.25 1.96
N LEU A 27 9.95 -4.31 1.41
CA LEU A 27 10.75 -4.28 0.19
C LEU A 27 9.90 -3.96 -1.04
N VAL A 28 8.73 -4.58 -1.20
CA VAL A 28 7.78 -4.24 -2.26
C VAL A 28 7.38 -2.77 -2.15
N PHE A 29 7.04 -2.31 -0.95
CA PHE A 29 6.78 -0.88 -0.72
C PHE A 29 7.99 -0.02 -1.11
N ARG A 30 9.22 -0.36 -0.72
CA ARG A 30 10.42 0.39 -1.14
C ARG A 30 10.67 0.35 -2.66
N LEU A 31 10.36 -0.75 -3.34
CA LEU A 31 10.52 -0.87 -4.80
C LEU A 31 9.50 -0.01 -5.56
N PHE A 32 8.25 0.02 -5.08
CA PHE A 32 7.22 0.89 -5.66
C PHE A 32 7.41 2.36 -5.24
N PHE A 33 7.94 2.58 -4.04
CA PHE A 33 8.10 3.87 -3.36
C PHE A 33 9.54 4.04 -2.82
N PRO A 34 10.54 4.24 -3.70
CA PRO A 34 11.92 4.47 -3.25
C PRO A 34 12.02 5.80 -2.50
N ALA A 35 12.38 5.73 -1.22
CA ALA A 35 12.77 6.89 -0.43
C ALA A 35 14.28 7.16 -0.63
N GLU A 36 14.67 7.56 -1.83
CA GLU A 36 16.03 8.08 -2.05
C GLU A 36 16.02 9.55 -1.63
N ALA A 37 16.43 9.88 -0.40
CA ALA A 37 16.51 11.29 0.02
C ALA A 37 17.49 12.07 -0.88
N GLY A 38 17.10 13.27 -1.30
CA GLY A 38 18.00 14.19 -2.00
C GLY A 38 19.16 14.55 -1.07
N GLY A 39 20.40 14.32 -1.53
CA GLY A 39 21.59 14.65 -0.75
C GLY A 39 21.66 16.15 -0.41
N PRO A 40 22.15 16.52 0.79
CA PRO A 40 22.33 17.92 1.14
C PRO A 40 23.49 18.52 0.35
N ASN A 41 23.31 19.73 -0.19
CA ASN A 41 24.42 20.57 -0.63
C ASN A 41 24.48 21.80 0.28
N GLY A 42 25.27 21.70 1.36
CA GLY A 42 25.53 22.83 2.26
C GLY A 42 26.00 22.40 3.65
N LEU A 43 27.05 23.04 4.14
CA LEU A 43 27.47 23.07 5.54
C LEU A 43 26.70 24.18 6.27
N ALA A 44 25.87 23.86 7.25
CA ALA A 44 25.47 24.71 8.38
C ALA A 44 24.40 24.00 9.26
N ASP A 45 24.16 24.53 10.46
CA ASP A 45 23.22 24.03 11.47
C ASP A 45 21.76 23.93 10.98
N VAL A 46 21.38 24.55 9.86
CA VAL A 46 20.07 24.36 9.21
C VAL A 46 20.22 23.65 7.88
N VAL A 47 19.40 22.62 7.68
CA VAL A 47 19.50 21.69 6.54
C VAL A 47 18.17 21.61 5.81
N LEU A 48 18.15 21.92 4.51
CA LEU A 48 17.02 21.69 3.62
C LEU A 48 17.30 20.46 2.75
N LYS A 49 16.40 19.47 2.77
CA LYS A 49 16.51 18.25 1.96
C LYS A 49 15.19 17.97 1.26
N SER A 50 15.25 17.46 0.03
CA SER A 50 14.08 16.84 -0.58
C SER A 50 13.88 15.45 0.03
N THR A 51 12.64 15.12 0.40
CA THR A 51 12.29 13.78 0.90
C THR A 51 12.59 12.70 -0.15
N ALA A 52 12.53 13.06 -1.43
CA ALA A 52 12.95 12.21 -2.54
C ALA A 52 13.79 12.99 -3.58
N ALA A 53 14.94 12.46 -3.97
CA ALA A 53 15.83 13.00 -5.00
C ALA A 53 15.17 12.94 -6.39
N LYS A 54 14.38 11.87 -6.62
CA LYS A 54 13.64 11.65 -7.86
C LYS A 54 12.17 11.47 -7.54
N VAL A 55 11.33 12.36 -8.06
CA VAL A 55 9.88 12.32 -7.90
C VAL A 55 9.25 11.89 -9.21
N LYS A 56 8.39 10.87 -9.16
CA LYS A 56 7.63 10.38 -10.32
C LYS A 56 6.50 11.34 -10.62
N ASP A 57 6.20 11.52 -11.91
CA ASP A 57 5.00 12.22 -12.37
C ASP A 57 3.76 11.85 -11.55
N GLY A 58 2.93 12.84 -11.22
CA GLY A 58 1.73 12.66 -10.41
C GLY A 58 1.93 12.68 -8.88
N HIS A 59 3.15 12.66 -8.35
CA HIS A 59 3.42 12.81 -6.91
C HIS A 59 3.83 14.26 -6.57
N SER A 60 3.54 14.71 -5.35
CA SER A 60 4.02 16.02 -4.87
C SER A 60 5.47 15.94 -4.40
N ILE A 61 6.17 17.07 -4.51
CA ILE A 61 7.51 17.24 -3.95
C ILE A 61 7.34 17.67 -2.50
N THR A 62 7.99 16.94 -1.58
CA THR A 62 8.04 17.27 -0.17
C THR A 62 9.48 17.57 0.24
N LEU A 63 9.66 18.60 1.05
CA LEU A 63 10.95 18.98 1.60
C LEU A 63 10.93 18.81 3.11
N THR A 64 12.08 18.46 3.68
CA THR A 64 12.34 18.46 5.11
C THR A 64 13.31 19.59 5.41
N LEU A 65 12.86 20.54 6.22
CA LEU A 65 13.66 21.63 6.77
C LEU A 65 13.99 21.30 8.21
N ARG A 66 15.27 21.02 8.48
CA ARG A 66 15.77 20.67 9.81
C ARG A 66 16.53 21.83 10.41
N ASN A 67 16.11 22.26 11.59
CA ASN A 67 16.80 23.28 12.37
C ASN A 67 17.60 22.62 13.49
N ASN A 68 18.93 22.53 13.36
CA ASN A 68 19.82 22.04 14.44
C ASN A 68 20.37 23.17 15.32
N THR A 69 19.96 24.42 15.10
CA THR A 69 20.39 25.54 15.94
C THR A 69 19.65 25.52 17.29
N GLU A 70 20.21 26.25 18.26
CA GLU A 70 19.56 26.55 19.54
C GLU A 70 18.48 27.66 19.42
N GLY A 71 18.37 28.31 18.25
CA GLY A 71 17.41 29.38 17.97
C GLY A 71 16.18 28.89 17.19
N THR A 72 15.11 29.68 17.23
CA THR A 72 13.94 29.46 16.36
C THR A 72 14.19 30.08 15.00
N LEU A 73 14.10 29.30 13.94
CA LEU A 73 14.12 29.81 12.57
C LEU A 73 12.76 30.45 12.28
N LEU A 74 12.75 31.71 11.88
CA LEU A 74 11.58 32.47 11.47
C LEU A 74 11.59 32.61 9.95
N LEU A 75 10.47 32.26 9.33
CA LEU A 75 10.28 32.31 7.90
C LEU A 75 9.23 33.39 7.57
N PRO A 76 9.44 34.17 6.50
CA PRO A 76 8.45 35.13 6.04
C PRO A 76 7.17 34.42 5.57
N ASP A 77 6.02 35.04 5.81
CA ASP A 77 4.76 34.57 5.22
C ASP A 77 4.75 34.92 3.73
N HIS A 78 4.70 33.88 2.89
CA HIS A 78 4.73 34.00 1.44
C HIS A 78 3.40 33.62 0.79
N CYS A 79 2.36 33.27 1.56
CA CYS A 79 1.08 32.87 0.97
C CYS A 79 0.50 33.99 0.09
N PRO A 80 -0.01 33.69 -1.13
CA PRO A 80 -0.31 32.36 -1.68
C PRO A 80 0.85 31.65 -2.41
N MET A 81 2.06 32.21 -2.43
CA MET A 81 3.26 31.56 -2.98
C MET A 81 3.81 30.50 -2.01
N PRO A 82 4.59 29.52 -2.49
CA PRO A 82 5.25 28.57 -1.60
C PRO A 82 6.20 29.28 -0.62
N PRO A 83 6.43 28.72 0.58
CA PRO A 83 7.37 29.26 1.57
C PRO A 83 8.85 29.13 1.16
N VAL A 84 9.11 28.73 -0.09
CA VAL A 84 10.41 28.46 -0.68
C VAL A 84 10.44 28.99 -2.10
N GLU A 85 11.63 29.37 -2.58
CA GLU A 85 11.83 29.81 -3.95
C GLU A 85 12.15 28.60 -4.83
N VAL A 86 11.45 28.45 -5.96
CA VAL A 86 11.61 27.31 -6.86
C VAL A 86 12.26 27.76 -8.15
N TYR A 87 13.25 27.02 -8.60
CA TYR A 87 13.97 27.28 -9.84
C TYR A 87 13.99 26.03 -10.72
N THR A 88 13.88 26.20 -12.03
CA THR A 88 14.19 25.14 -13.00
C THR A 88 15.67 25.16 -13.36
N VAL A 89 16.27 23.98 -13.49
CA VAL A 89 17.67 23.79 -13.85
C VAL A 89 17.74 23.19 -15.25
N MET A 90 18.26 23.96 -16.20
CA MET A 90 18.40 23.57 -17.61
C MET A 90 19.88 23.31 -17.93
N GLY A 91 20.20 22.10 -18.40
CA GLY A 91 21.57 21.66 -18.71
C GLY A 91 22.27 20.89 -17.59
N GLU A 92 23.39 20.23 -17.91
CA GLU A 92 24.20 19.44 -16.97
C GLU A 92 25.56 20.10 -16.68
N GLY A 93 26.04 19.95 -15.45
CA GLY A 93 27.37 20.42 -15.04
C GLY A 93 27.44 21.92 -14.68
N SER A 94 28.63 22.51 -14.81
CA SER A 94 28.94 23.90 -14.39
C SER A 94 28.33 24.98 -15.29
N GLY A 95 27.71 24.61 -16.42
CA GLY A 95 27.02 25.51 -17.35
C GLY A 95 25.49 25.51 -17.23
N ALA A 96 24.93 24.87 -16.19
CA ALA A 96 23.48 24.77 -16.01
C ALA A 96 22.85 26.14 -15.76
N GLN A 97 21.85 26.50 -16.58
CA GLN A 97 21.08 27.73 -16.41
C GLN A 97 19.98 27.52 -15.38
N ILE A 98 19.85 28.45 -14.44
CA ILE A 98 18.85 28.40 -13.37
C ILE A 98 17.86 29.54 -13.59
N ALA A 99 16.59 29.22 -13.84
CA ALA A 99 15.53 30.21 -14.04
C ALA A 99 14.48 30.13 -12.92
N PRO A 100 14.07 31.26 -12.32
CA PRO A 100 13.07 31.27 -11.25
C PRO A 100 11.69 30.90 -11.79
N LEU A 101 10.92 30.17 -10.99
CA LEU A 101 9.53 29.83 -11.26
C LEU A 101 8.64 30.51 -10.23
N MET A 102 7.56 31.12 -10.72
CA MET A 102 6.56 31.80 -9.90
C MET A 102 5.24 31.04 -9.99
N ALA A 103 4.63 30.78 -8.84
CA ALA A 103 3.28 30.23 -8.79
C ALA A 103 2.27 31.37 -8.64
N ILE A 104 1.29 31.42 -9.53
CA ILE A 104 0.18 32.40 -9.46
C ILE A 104 -1.09 31.74 -8.91
N GLU A 105 -1.20 30.41 -9.00
CA GLU A 105 -2.37 29.64 -8.60
C GLU A 105 -2.00 28.53 -7.60
N THR A 106 -2.89 28.31 -6.63
CA THR A 106 -2.80 27.25 -5.62
C THR A 106 -3.98 26.28 -5.76
N ALA A 107 -3.72 24.98 -5.85
CA ALA A 107 -4.74 23.94 -5.87
C ALA A 107 -5.42 23.72 -4.50
N LEU A 108 -4.81 24.20 -3.41
CA LEU A 108 -5.32 24.12 -2.04
C LEU A 108 -5.07 25.44 -1.29
N PRO A 109 -5.81 25.73 -0.20
CA PRO A 109 -5.49 26.85 0.68
C PRO A 109 -4.04 26.79 1.17
N CYS A 110 -3.30 27.89 1.01
CA CYS A 110 -1.92 28.01 1.47
C CYS A 110 -1.87 28.05 3.00
N VAL A 111 -1.04 27.19 3.60
CA VAL A 111 -0.76 27.20 5.03
C VAL A 111 0.62 27.81 5.25
N PRO A 112 0.74 28.96 5.95
CA PRO A 112 2.03 29.62 6.11
C PRO A 112 2.92 28.84 7.08
N LEU A 113 4.16 28.57 6.68
CA LEU A 113 5.20 28.07 7.58
C LEU A 113 5.97 29.29 8.10
N THR A 114 5.60 29.77 9.29
CA THR A 114 6.17 31.00 9.86
C THR A 114 7.37 30.77 10.76
N SER A 115 7.53 29.55 11.30
CA SER A 115 8.64 29.23 12.19
C SER A 115 8.97 27.74 12.29
N VAL A 116 10.24 27.43 12.54
CA VAL A 116 10.74 26.08 12.88
C VAL A 116 11.49 26.15 14.21
N ALA A 117 11.00 25.42 15.20
CA ALA A 117 11.57 25.38 16.55
C ALA A 117 13.02 24.87 16.55
N PRO A 118 13.84 25.21 17.57
CA PRO A 118 15.18 24.66 17.71
C PRO A 118 15.17 23.14 17.83
N LYS A 119 16.19 22.49 17.27
CA LYS A 119 16.37 21.02 17.26
C LYS A 119 15.15 20.25 16.73
N SER A 120 14.39 20.84 15.81
CA SER A 120 13.17 20.26 15.24
C SER A 120 13.20 20.22 13.72
N GLU A 121 12.27 19.46 13.14
CA GLU A 121 12.08 19.32 11.70
C GLU A 121 10.69 19.81 11.31
N ALA A 122 10.61 20.52 10.19
CA ALA A 122 9.36 20.91 9.54
C ALA A 122 9.30 20.29 8.13
N HIS A 123 8.11 19.85 7.74
CA HIS A 123 7.86 19.35 6.38
C HIS A 123 7.15 20.42 5.56
N ILE A 124 7.67 20.68 4.36
CA ILE A 124 7.09 21.60 3.38
C ILE A 124 6.54 20.75 2.24
N ASP A 125 5.21 20.66 2.12
CA ASP A 125 4.55 20.00 1.01
C ASP A 125 4.27 21.00 -0.12
N LEU A 126 4.91 20.81 -1.27
CA LEU A 126 4.70 21.63 -2.45
C LEU A 126 3.53 21.14 -3.32
N GLY A 127 2.76 20.16 -2.84
CA GLY A 127 1.53 19.68 -3.46
C GLY A 127 0.59 20.80 -3.95
N PRO A 128 0.26 21.82 -3.13
CA PRO A 128 -0.66 22.89 -3.55
C PRO A 128 -0.24 23.60 -4.84
N TRP A 129 1.05 23.65 -5.16
CA TRP A 129 1.59 24.30 -6.37
C TRP A 129 2.04 23.32 -7.44
N LYS A 130 1.66 22.04 -7.33
CA LYS A 130 2.12 20.96 -8.20
C LYS A 130 1.95 21.28 -9.68
N TYR A 131 0.77 21.73 -10.07
CA TYR A 131 0.44 21.98 -11.48
C TYR A 131 0.95 23.33 -11.99
N SER A 132 1.20 24.30 -11.10
CA SER A 132 1.72 25.61 -11.48
C SER A 132 3.25 25.64 -11.58
N LEU A 133 3.97 24.95 -10.68
CA LEU A 133 5.44 25.00 -10.60
C LEU A 133 6.12 23.82 -11.29
N PHE A 134 5.49 22.64 -11.34
CA PHE A 134 6.13 21.39 -11.75
C PHE A 134 5.47 20.76 -12.97
N SER A 135 5.10 21.60 -13.96
CA SER A 135 4.41 21.17 -15.18
C SER A 135 5.31 20.46 -16.21
N GLN A 136 6.63 20.61 -16.10
CA GLN A 136 7.62 20.02 -17.02
C GLN A 136 8.52 19.00 -16.31
N PHE A 137 8.97 17.97 -17.02
CA PHE A 137 9.98 17.06 -16.48
C PHE A 137 11.36 17.73 -16.51
N GLY A 138 12.15 17.52 -15.46
CA GLY A 138 13.43 18.20 -15.31
C GLY A 138 13.92 18.24 -13.87
N THR A 139 15.08 18.85 -13.68
CA THR A 139 15.63 19.09 -12.34
C THR A 139 15.22 20.46 -11.85
N TYR A 140 14.73 20.51 -10.63
CA TYR A 140 14.34 21.71 -9.93
C TYR A 140 15.27 21.93 -8.75
N GLU A 141 15.64 23.18 -8.51
CA GLU A 141 16.38 23.60 -7.33
C GLU A 141 15.44 24.44 -6.46
N VAL A 142 15.23 24.00 -5.23
CA VAL A 142 14.39 24.70 -4.26
C VAL A 142 15.28 25.35 -3.22
N ARG A 143 15.11 26.65 -3.00
CA ARG A 143 15.93 27.44 -2.09
C ARG A 143 15.11 28.02 -0.95
N LEU A 144 15.72 28.12 0.22
CA LEU A 144 15.13 28.87 1.33
C LEU A 144 15.22 30.38 1.01
N PRO A 145 14.15 31.16 1.26
CA PRO A 145 14.17 32.60 0.96
C PRO A 145 15.24 33.33 1.76
N ALA A 146 15.90 34.30 1.12
CA ALA A 146 16.97 35.10 1.73
C ALA A 146 16.50 35.92 2.96
N ALA A 147 15.19 36.13 3.09
CA ALA A 147 14.57 36.86 4.20
C ALA A 147 14.42 36.03 5.50
N ALA A 148 14.79 34.75 5.52
CA ALA A 148 14.75 33.93 6.72
C ALA A 148 15.62 34.52 7.86
N ARG A 149 15.12 34.46 9.10
CA ARG A 149 15.75 35.04 10.30
C ARG A 149 15.88 33.99 11.41
N PHE A 150 16.79 34.17 12.35
CA PHE A 150 16.86 33.37 13.58
C PHE A 150 16.52 34.21 14.78
N ARG A 151 15.66 33.69 15.65
CA ARG A 151 15.47 34.18 17.01
C ARG A 151 16.35 33.36 17.95
N THR A 152 17.38 33.98 18.50
CA THR A 152 18.30 33.33 19.45
C THR A 152 17.61 33.03 20.79
N ALA A 153 18.24 32.19 21.62
CA ALA A 153 17.76 31.93 22.99
C ALA A 153 17.68 33.21 23.86
N SER A 154 18.48 34.24 23.53
CA SER A 154 18.43 35.57 24.16
C SER A 154 17.31 36.47 23.62
N GLY A 155 16.49 36.00 22.68
CA GLY A 155 15.39 36.76 22.07
C GLY A 155 15.79 37.67 20.91
N THR A 156 17.08 37.75 20.57
CA THR A 156 17.59 38.61 19.50
C THR A 156 17.27 38.02 18.13
N ILE A 157 16.82 38.84 17.17
CA ILE A 157 16.54 38.42 15.80
C ILE A 157 17.74 38.78 14.91
N VAL A 158 18.36 37.77 14.30
CA VAL A 158 19.50 37.94 13.39
C VAL A 158 19.17 37.40 11.99
N PRO A 159 19.77 37.94 10.92
CA PRO A 159 19.66 37.34 9.59
C PRO A 159 20.15 35.89 9.60
N ALA A 160 19.53 35.02 8.81
CA ALA A 160 20.07 33.70 8.56
C ALA A 160 21.32 33.81 7.66
N GLU A 161 22.51 33.97 8.24
CA GLU A 161 23.80 33.98 7.52
C GLU A 161 24.22 32.57 7.09
N HIS A 162 23.36 31.89 6.34
CA HIS A 162 23.63 30.57 5.81
C HIS A 162 23.74 30.75 4.29
N GLY A 163 24.83 30.27 3.68
CA GLY A 163 24.93 30.22 2.21
C GLY A 163 23.66 29.58 1.63
N THR A 164 23.30 29.92 0.38
CA THR A 164 22.02 29.53 -0.24
C THR A 164 21.64 28.06 0.02
N LEU A 165 20.79 27.83 1.02
CA LEU A 165 20.32 26.50 1.39
C LEU A 165 19.43 26.02 0.25
N SER A 166 19.88 24.99 -0.45
CA SER A 166 19.20 24.47 -1.63
C SER A 166 19.04 22.96 -1.55
N ALA A 167 17.90 22.49 -2.07
CA ALA A 167 17.64 21.09 -2.31
C ALA A 167 17.33 20.90 -3.79
N ARG A 168 17.96 19.91 -4.42
CA ARG A 168 17.65 19.53 -5.80
C ARG A 168 16.71 18.33 -5.83
N VAL A 169 15.77 18.38 -6.75
CA VAL A 169 14.79 17.33 -6.99
C VAL A 169 14.55 17.18 -8.48
N THR A 170 14.57 15.94 -8.97
CA THR A 170 14.32 15.65 -10.38
C THR A 170 12.93 15.07 -10.55
N LEU A 171 12.09 15.77 -11.31
CA LEU A 171 10.81 15.25 -11.76
C LEU A 171 11.02 14.46 -13.05
N HIS A 172 10.59 13.20 -13.05
CA HIS A 172 10.73 12.32 -14.20
C HIS A 172 9.40 11.65 -14.55
N ASP A 173 9.31 11.26 -15.81
CA ASP A 173 8.15 10.56 -16.34
C ASP A 173 7.89 9.24 -15.60
N ALA A 174 6.61 8.90 -15.42
CA ALA A 174 6.23 7.64 -14.83
C ALA A 174 6.58 6.48 -15.80
N GLY A 175 7.25 5.44 -15.29
CA GLY A 175 7.58 4.27 -16.10
C GLY A 175 6.35 3.60 -16.73
N PRO A 176 6.51 2.82 -17.82
CA PRO A 176 5.40 2.28 -18.61
C PRO A 176 4.43 1.43 -17.76
N PHE A 177 4.94 0.65 -16.81
CA PHE A 177 4.13 -0.11 -15.88
C PHE A 177 3.22 0.77 -15.01
N THR A 178 3.74 1.90 -14.53
CA THR A 178 2.96 2.85 -13.70
C THR A 178 1.87 3.51 -14.53
N LYS A 179 2.17 3.87 -15.79
CA LYS A 179 1.17 4.41 -16.71
C LYS A 179 0.06 3.40 -17.00
N LEU A 180 0.42 2.14 -17.27
CA LEU A 180 -0.54 1.06 -17.48
C LEU A 180 -1.44 0.87 -16.25
N PHE A 181 -0.83 0.77 -15.06
CA PHE A 181 -1.56 0.60 -13.81
C PHE A 181 -2.51 1.78 -13.53
N ARG A 182 -2.05 3.02 -13.75
CA ARG A 182 -2.91 4.21 -13.63
C ARG A 182 -4.06 4.19 -14.62
N ALA A 183 -3.79 3.85 -15.89
CA ALA A 183 -4.79 3.88 -16.94
C ALA A 183 -5.91 2.84 -16.74
N PHE A 184 -5.55 1.63 -16.32
CA PHE A 184 -6.49 0.50 -16.24
C PHE A 184 -7.01 0.19 -14.84
N ILE A 185 -6.30 0.60 -13.79
CA ILE A 185 -6.67 0.30 -12.41
C ILE A 185 -7.01 1.60 -11.66
N THR A 186 -6.03 2.48 -11.43
CA THR A 186 -6.25 3.65 -10.54
C THR A 186 -7.30 4.62 -11.09
N LYS A 187 -7.22 4.98 -12.37
CA LYS A 187 -8.11 5.97 -12.99
C LYS A 187 -9.56 5.48 -13.07
N PRO A 188 -9.88 4.27 -13.57
CA PRO A 188 -11.26 3.77 -13.57
C PRO A 188 -11.84 3.65 -12.16
N PHE A 189 -11.05 3.14 -11.20
CA PHE A 189 -11.48 3.00 -9.81
C PHE A 189 -11.78 4.33 -9.14
N LEU A 190 -10.89 5.31 -9.30
CA LEU A 190 -11.07 6.66 -8.75
C LEU A 190 -12.34 7.30 -9.31
N ASN A 191 -12.48 7.31 -10.63
CA ASN A 191 -13.58 8.00 -11.29
C ASN A 191 -14.93 7.30 -11.05
N PHE A 192 -14.93 5.98 -10.91
CA PHE A 192 -16.15 5.26 -10.53
C PHE A 192 -16.51 5.49 -9.05
N LEU A 193 -15.52 5.58 -8.16
CA LEU A 193 -15.77 5.96 -6.77
C LEU A 193 -16.32 7.40 -6.66
N ILE A 194 -15.75 8.34 -7.43
CA ILE A 194 -16.23 9.72 -7.59
C ILE A 194 -17.69 9.70 -8.03
N PHE A 195 -18.01 8.95 -9.09
CA PHE A 195 -19.37 8.81 -9.60
C PHE A 195 -20.35 8.29 -8.54
N ILE A 196 -19.99 7.24 -7.81
CA ILE A 196 -20.87 6.68 -6.77
C ILE A 196 -21.10 7.72 -5.68
N ALA A 197 -20.03 8.33 -5.16
CA ALA A 197 -20.15 9.29 -4.07
C ALA A 197 -20.82 10.61 -4.49
N SER A 198 -20.76 11.02 -5.76
CA SER A 198 -21.48 12.21 -6.24
C SER A 198 -22.99 12.01 -6.30
N VAL A 199 -23.45 10.78 -6.54
CA VAL A 199 -24.89 10.43 -6.60
C VAL A 199 -25.45 10.08 -5.22
N LEU A 200 -24.60 9.71 -4.25
CA LEU A 200 -25.03 9.35 -2.91
C LEU A 200 -25.37 10.56 -2.02
N PRO A 201 -26.44 10.47 -1.20
CA PRO A 201 -26.75 11.50 -0.22
C PRO A 201 -25.61 11.62 0.81
N GLY A 202 -25.12 12.84 1.02
CA GLY A 202 -24.05 13.14 1.98
C GLY A 202 -22.64 12.73 1.51
N HIS A 203 -22.45 12.38 0.24
CA HIS A 203 -21.13 12.12 -0.38
C HIS A 203 -20.25 11.15 0.42
N SER A 204 -20.87 10.14 1.05
CA SER A 204 -20.19 9.23 1.98
C SER A 204 -19.15 8.36 1.28
N LEU A 205 -17.87 8.56 1.65
CA LEU A 205 -16.77 7.75 1.16
C LEU A 205 -16.93 6.27 1.55
N GLY A 206 -17.41 6.00 2.76
CA GLY A 206 -17.56 4.64 3.27
C GLY A 206 -18.58 3.83 2.47
N VAL A 207 -19.75 4.42 2.20
CA VAL A 207 -20.79 3.78 1.37
C VAL A 207 -20.29 3.61 -0.07
N ALA A 208 -19.60 4.60 -0.62
CA ALA A 208 -19.03 4.50 -1.96
C ALA A 208 -18.00 3.36 -2.08
N ILE A 209 -17.14 3.17 -1.07
CA ILE A 209 -16.20 2.05 -1.01
C ILE A 209 -16.93 0.72 -0.95
N ILE A 210 -17.99 0.60 -0.13
CA ILE A 210 -18.79 -0.64 -0.03
C ILE A 210 -19.39 -1.00 -1.40
N ILE A 211 -20.04 -0.04 -2.07
CA ILE A 211 -20.65 -0.24 -3.39
C ILE A 211 -19.61 -0.60 -4.43
N LEU A 212 -18.50 0.16 -4.51
CA LEU A 212 -17.37 -0.15 -5.40
C LEU A 212 -16.89 -1.59 -5.19
N THR A 213 -16.70 -1.99 -3.94
CA THR A 213 -16.24 -3.35 -3.59
C THR A 213 -17.22 -4.40 -4.11
N LEU A 214 -18.52 -4.22 -3.88
CA LEU A 214 -19.54 -5.17 -4.33
C LEU A 214 -19.57 -5.25 -5.86
N VAL A 215 -19.55 -4.12 -6.56
CA VAL A 215 -19.53 -4.10 -8.04
C VAL A 215 -18.33 -4.87 -8.59
N VAL A 216 -17.14 -4.60 -8.05
CA VAL A 216 -15.91 -5.32 -8.46
C VAL A 216 -16.02 -6.82 -8.15
N LYS A 217 -16.56 -7.19 -6.98
CA LYS A 217 -16.75 -8.60 -6.61
C LYS A 217 -17.77 -9.32 -7.48
N PHE A 218 -18.86 -8.65 -7.87
CA PHE A 218 -19.84 -9.20 -8.79
C PHE A 218 -19.28 -9.35 -10.21
N LEU A 219 -18.53 -8.34 -10.69
CA LEU A 219 -17.85 -8.42 -11.99
C LEU A 219 -16.86 -9.60 -12.04
N LEU A 220 -16.16 -9.84 -10.93
CA LEU A 220 -15.18 -10.90 -10.78
C LEU A 220 -15.78 -12.20 -10.22
N TYR A 221 -17.10 -12.29 -10.11
CA TYR A 221 -17.76 -13.44 -9.47
C TYR A 221 -17.44 -14.74 -10.21
N ILE A 222 -17.58 -14.77 -11.53
CA ILE A 222 -17.32 -15.97 -12.35
C ILE A 222 -15.87 -16.46 -12.22
N PRO A 223 -14.83 -15.64 -12.47
CA PRO A 223 -13.46 -16.11 -12.36
C PRO A 223 -13.07 -16.50 -10.93
N THR A 224 -13.61 -15.81 -9.91
CA THR A 224 -13.36 -16.17 -8.51
C THR A 224 -14.06 -17.47 -8.12
N GLN A 225 -15.27 -17.72 -8.62
CA GLN A 225 -15.99 -18.98 -8.40
C GLN A 225 -15.20 -20.16 -8.97
N HIS A 226 -14.74 -20.08 -10.23
CA HIS A 226 -13.90 -21.12 -10.83
C HIS A 226 -12.61 -21.37 -10.05
N SER A 227 -12.01 -20.32 -9.50
CA SER A 227 -10.83 -20.46 -8.64
C SER A 227 -11.15 -21.25 -7.36
N LEU A 228 -12.27 -20.95 -6.70
CA LEU A 228 -12.69 -21.64 -5.47
C LEU A 228 -13.06 -23.11 -5.73
N GLU A 229 -13.69 -23.41 -6.86
CA GLU A 229 -13.95 -24.78 -7.31
C GLU A 229 -12.63 -25.56 -7.50
N GLY A 230 -11.63 -24.95 -8.14
CA GLY A 230 -10.29 -25.51 -8.31
C GLY A 230 -9.60 -25.80 -6.96
N GLN A 231 -9.73 -24.88 -5.99
CA GLN A 231 -9.23 -25.10 -4.63
C GLN A 231 -9.94 -26.29 -3.95
N LYS A 232 -11.26 -26.42 -4.13
CA LYS A 232 -12.02 -27.54 -3.56
C LYS A 232 -11.62 -28.89 -4.19
N LYS A 233 -11.37 -28.94 -5.50
CA LYS A 233 -10.82 -30.14 -6.17
C LYS A 233 -9.45 -30.52 -5.60
N MET A 234 -8.56 -29.54 -5.42
CA MET A 234 -7.24 -29.76 -4.80
C MET A 234 -7.36 -30.33 -3.38
N GLN A 235 -8.31 -29.84 -2.58
CA GLN A 235 -8.58 -30.39 -1.24
C GLN A 235 -9.09 -31.83 -1.29
N LYS A 236 -9.90 -32.18 -2.29
CA LYS A 236 -10.36 -33.57 -2.49
C LYS A 236 -9.24 -34.50 -2.96
N ALA A 237 -8.26 -33.99 -3.69
CA ALA A 237 -7.09 -34.74 -4.14
C ALA A 237 -6.04 -34.97 -3.02
N GLN A 238 -6.09 -34.22 -1.91
CA GLN A 238 -5.17 -34.38 -0.77
C GLN A 238 -4.93 -35.83 -0.32
N PRO A 239 -5.93 -36.71 -0.13
CA PRO A 239 -5.69 -38.11 0.24
C PRO A 239 -4.85 -38.87 -0.79
N LEU A 240 -5.04 -38.62 -2.09
CA LEU A 240 -4.25 -39.26 -3.16
C LEU A 240 -2.82 -38.73 -3.17
N LEU A 241 -2.65 -37.42 -2.95
CA LEU A 241 -1.34 -36.78 -2.81
C LEU A 241 -0.59 -37.30 -1.58
N ASP A 242 -1.30 -37.54 -0.47
CA ASP A 242 -0.73 -38.14 0.74
C ASP A 242 -0.27 -39.59 0.51
N GLU A 243 -0.97 -40.36 -0.33
CA GLU A 243 -0.51 -41.71 -0.72
C GLU A 243 0.76 -41.68 -1.56
N ILE A 244 0.83 -40.80 -2.59
CA ILE A 244 2.03 -40.62 -3.41
C ILE A 244 3.24 -40.25 -2.54
N ARG A 245 3.06 -39.29 -1.62
CA ARG A 245 4.14 -38.85 -0.72
C ARG A 245 4.69 -39.99 0.13
N ARG A 246 3.82 -40.90 0.59
CA ARG A 246 4.22 -42.06 1.38
C ARG A 246 4.93 -43.09 0.53
N ARG A 247 4.47 -43.33 -0.70
CA ARG A 247 5.04 -44.32 -1.62
C ARG A 247 6.42 -43.89 -2.14
N TYR A 248 6.63 -42.59 -2.37
CA TYR A 248 7.84 -42.04 -2.99
C TYR A 248 8.61 -41.11 -2.04
N LYS A 249 8.61 -41.39 -0.73
CA LYS A 249 9.25 -40.53 0.29
C LYS A 249 10.73 -40.25 -0.01
N ASP A 250 11.43 -41.24 -0.55
CA ASP A 250 12.87 -41.18 -0.82
C ASP A 250 13.21 -40.74 -2.26
N ASP A 251 12.20 -40.50 -3.10
CA ASP A 251 12.36 -40.07 -4.49
C ASP A 251 11.51 -38.81 -4.78
N PRO A 252 12.05 -37.61 -4.50
CA PRO A 252 11.32 -36.36 -4.69
C PRO A 252 11.00 -36.06 -6.16
N LYS A 253 11.81 -36.57 -7.10
CA LYS A 253 11.60 -36.35 -8.52
C LYS A 253 10.37 -37.13 -8.99
N ARG A 254 10.31 -38.42 -8.65
CA ARG A 254 9.15 -39.26 -8.96
C ARG A 254 7.89 -38.82 -8.23
N MET A 255 8.02 -38.32 -7.00
CA MET A 255 6.91 -37.71 -6.26
C MET A 255 6.30 -36.50 -7.00
N GLN A 256 7.13 -35.62 -7.56
CA GLN A 256 6.66 -34.47 -8.35
C GLN A 256 5.98 -34.91 -9.66
N GLU A 257 6.56 -35.89 -10.36
CA GLU A 257 6.00 -36.42 -11.60
C GLU A 257 4.63 -37.06 -11.38
N GLU A 258 4.48 -37.93 -10.38
CA GLU A 258 3.20 -38.57 -10.05
C GLU A 258 2.17 -37.56 -9.53
N THR A 259 2.60 -36.55 -8.76
CA THR A 259 1.71 -35.44 -8.33
C THR A 259 1.16 -34.69 -9.55
N MET A 260 2.02 -34.38 -10.52
CA MET A 260 1.61 -33.69 -11.75
C MET A 260 0.72 -34.57 -12.63
N LYS A 261 0.94 -35.89 -12.68
CA LYS A 261 0.05 -36.83 -13.37
C LYS A 261 -1.35 -36.81 -12.76
N ILE A 262 -1.47 -36.89 -11.43
CA ILE A 262 -2.78 -36.77 -10.75
C ILE A 262 -3.46 -35.45 -11.10
N TRP A 263 -2.73 -34.34 -11.07
CA TRP A 263 -3.29 -33.04 -11.42
C TRP A 263 -3.81 -33.01 -12.86
N LYS A 264 -3.10 -33.61 -13.81
CA LYS A 264 -3.54 -33.71 -15.21
C LYS A 264 -4.75 -34.63 -15.38
N GLU A 265 -4.73 -35.81 -14.76
CA GLU A 265 -5.81 -36.80 -14.83
C GLU A 265 -7.13 -36.25 -14.27
N HIS A 266 -7.06 -35.47 -13.19
CA HIS A 266 -8.24 -34.89 -12.52
C HIS A 266 -8.52 -33.43 -12.96
N GLY A 267 -7.81 -32.93 -13.98
CA GLY A 267 -7.99 -31.57 -14.50
C GLY A 267 -7.81 -30.47 -13.43
N ILE A 268 -6.91 -30.67 -12.46
CA ILE A 268 -6.63 -29.74 -11.37
C ILE A 268 -5.57 -28.74 -11.81
N ASN A 269 -5.92 -27.46 -11.85
CA ASN A 269 -4.97 -26.39 -12.16
C ASN A 269 -4.42 -25.74 -10.86
N PRO A 270 -3.12 -25.86 -10.55
CA PRO A 270 -2.55 -25.27 -9.35
C PRO A 270 -2.61 -23.72 -9.34
N PHE A 271 -2.57 -23.07 -10.50
CA PHE A 271 -2.64 -21.60 -10.60
C PHE A 271 -4.02 -21.04 -10.27
N GLN A 272 -5.08 -21.84 -10.40
CA GLN A 272 -6.42 -21.42 -9.98
C GLN A 272 -6.47 -21.15 -8.48
N SER A 273 -5.60 -21.75 -7.67
CA SER A 273 -5.62 -21.55 -6.21
C SER A 273 -5.07 -20.19 -5.76
N CYS A 274 -4.17 -19.57 -6.52
CA CYS A 274 -3.58 -18.26 -6.19
C CYS A 274 -4.25 -17.08 -6.91
N LEU A 275 -5.09 -17.36 -7.91
CA LEU A 275 -5.79 -16.35 -8.71
C LEU A 275 -6.55 -15.30 -7.89
N PRO A 276 -7.27 -15.63 -6.79
CA PRO A 276 -8.02 -14.64 -6.03
C PRO A 276 -7.10 -13.62 -5.36
N LEU A 277 -5.91 -14.06 -4.91
CA LEU A 277 -4.91 -13.17 -4.31
C LEU A 277 -4.30 -12.24 -5.35
N LEU A 278 -3.98 -12.76 -6.54
CA LEU A 278 -3.44 -11.95 -7.64
C LEU A 278 -4.42 -10.89 -8.12
N ILE A 279 -5.70 -11.23 -8.21
CA ILE A 279 -6.76 -10.30 -8.58
C ILE A 279 -6.98 -9.26 -7.48
N GLN A 280 -6.85 -9.63 -6.20
CA GLN A 280 -7.09 -8.74 -5.07
C GLN A 280 -6.03 -7.62 -4.97
N MET A 281 -4.77 -7.88 -5.31
CA MET A 281 -3.66 -6.94 -5.09
C MET A 281 -3.80 -5.64 -5.91
N PRO A 282 -4.04 -5.65 -7.24
CA PRO A 282 -4.26 -4.44 -8.02
C PRO A 282 -5.41 -3.59 -7.49
N VAL A 283 -6.51 -4.23 -7.10
CA VAL A 283 -7.72 -3.57 -6.61
C VAL A 283 -7.46 -2.88 -5.27
N LEU A 284 -6.77 -3.56 -4.34
CA LEU A 284 -6.36 -3.00 -3.06
C LEU A 284 -5.45 -1.78 -3.24
N ILE A 285 -4.46 -1.89 -4.14
CA ILE A 285 -3.56 -0.80 -4.47
C ILE A 285 -4.37 0.37 -5.08
N GLY A 286 -5.30 0.09 -5.98
CA GLY A 286 -6.21 1.09 -6.55
C GLY A 286 -6.95 1.88 -5.47
N VAL A 287 -7.63 1.20 -4.54
CA VAL A 287 -8.34 1.86 -3.42
C VAL A 287 -7.38 2.65 -2.53
N PHE A 288 -6.19 2.12 -2.22
CA PHE A 288 -5.19 2.83 -1.43
C PHE A 288 -4.77 4.15 -2.10
N TYR A 289 -4.42 4.15 -3.39
CA TYR A 289 -4.06 5.37 -4.11
C TYR A 289 -5.24 6.34 -4.23
N VAL A 290 -6.46 5.83 -4.41
CA VAL A 290 -7.68 6.65 -4.41
C VAL A 290 -7.89 7.35 -3.08
N VAL A 291 -7.66 6.68 -1.96
CA VAL A 291 -7.85 7.28 -0.63
C VAL A 291 -6.72 8.24 -0.30
N ARG A 292 -5.47 7.85 -0.58
CA ARG A 292 -4.29 8.67 -0.33
C ARG A 292 -4.31 9.93 -1.20
N ASP A 293 -4.48 9.77 -2.51
CA ASP A 293 -4.32 10.85 -3.49
C ASP A 293 -5.66 11.52 -3.85
N GLY A 294 -6.79 10.82 -3.69
CA GLY A 294 -8.14 11.34 -3.96
C GLY A 294 -8.85 11.97 -2.75
N SER A 295 -8.25 11.90 -1.55
CA SER A 295 -8.70 12.71 -0.40
C SER A 295 -8.62 14.21 -0.69
N VAL A 296 -7.72 14.61 -1.61
CA VAL A 296 -7.64 15.94 -2.16
C VAL A 296 -7.71 15.87 -3.68
N LEU A 297 -8.93 15.92 -4.20
CA LEU A 297 -9.22 15.81 -5.63
C LEU A 297 -8.40 16.83 -6.46
N ALA A 298 -8.20 18.04 -5.92
CA ALA A 298 -7.40 19.10 -6.55
C ALA A 298 -5.93 18.73 -6.78
N LEU A 299 -5.34 17.85 -5.96
CA LEU A 299 -3.95 17.39 -6.12
C LEU A 299 -3.81 16.24 -7.14
N SER A 300 -4.94 15.62 -7.51
CA SER A 300 -5.01 14.41 -8.33
C SER A 300 -5.69 14.58 -9.68
N GLN A 301 -5.75 15.81 -10.22
CA GLN A 301 -6.33 16.11 -11.54
C GLN A 301 -5.88 15.17 -12.67
N HIS A 302 -4.62 14.73 -12.66
CA HIS A 302 -4.09 13.75 -13.63
C HIS A 302 -4.76 12.36 -13.60
N LEU A 303 -5.40 11.99 -12.49
CA LEU A 303 -6.13 10.72 -12.31
C LEU A 303 -7.65 10.87 -12.54
N ILE A 304 -8.14 12.07 -12.85
CA ILE A 304 -9.57 12.36 -13.05
C ILE A 304 -9.86 12.45 -14.54
N TYR A 305 -11.03 11.96 -14.98
CA TYR A 305 -11.50 12.19 -16.34
C TYR A 305 -11.90 13.66 -16.56
N ASP A 306 -11.72 14.17 -17.77
CA ASP A 306 -11.90 15.61 -18.05
C ASP A 306 -13.30 16.11 -17.66
N PHE A 307 -14.34 15.30 -17.90
CA PHE A 307 -15.71 15.60 -17.48
C PHE A 307 -15.89 15.80 -15.97
N TYR A 308 -15.06 15.15 -15.14
CA TYR A 308 -15.12 15.28 -13.68
C TYR A 308 -14.26 16.43 -13.11
N ARG A 309 -13.43 17.10 -13.93
CA ARG A 309 -12.49 18.13 -13.45
C ARG A 309 -13.16 19.40 -12.95
N HIS A 310 -14.39 19.67 -13.36
CA HIS A 310 -15.14 20.88 -13.01
C HIS A 310 -16.07 20.71 -11.82
N LEU A 311 -16.11 19.53 -11.19
CA LEU A 311 -16.92 19.31 -10.01
C LEU A 311 -16.13 19.73 -8.76
N ASP A 312 -16.59 20.81 -8.12
CA ASP A 312 -16.08 21.27 -6.82
C ASP A 312 -16.79 20.52 -5.69
N TRP A 313 -16.33 19.31 -5.38
CA TRP A 313 -16.90 18.51 -4.30
C TRP A 313 -15.83 17.69 -3.56
N SER A 314 -16.14 17.36 -2.31
CA SER A 314 -15.28 16.58 -1.42
C SER A 314 -16.04 15.39 -0.85
N PHE A 315 -15.33 14.30 -0.62
CA PHE A 315 -15.91 13.15 0.07
C PHE A 315 -16.15 13.44 1.55
N ALA A 316 -17.29 12.98 2.08
CA ALA A 316 -17.43 12.83 3.53
C ALA A 316 -16.57 11.64 3.97
N THR A 317 -15.45 11.95 4.62
CA THR A 317 -14.44 10.95 5.04
C THR A 317 -14.80 10.27 6.35
N THR A 318 -15.71 10.85 7.13
CA THR A 318 -16.21 10.24 8.36
C THR A 318 -17.28 9.19 8.04
N PHE A 319 -17.09 7.98 8.53
CA PHE A 319 -18.04 6.88 8.38
C PHE A 319 -18.09 6.06 9.67
N LEU A 320 -19.29 5.85 10.23
CA LEU A 320 -19.50 5.16 11.51
C LEU A 320 -18.68 5.76 12.67
N GLY A 321 -18.47 7.08 12.66
CA GLY A 321 -17.67 7.79 13.66
C GLY A 321 -16.15 7.63 13.49
N LEU A 322 -15.69 7.03 12.38
CA LEU A 322 -14.27 6.87 12.07
C LEU A 322 -13.87 7.76 10.89
N ASP A 323 -12.69 8.37 10.98
CA ASP A 323 -12.05 9.04 9.84
C ASP A 323 -11.40 7.99 8.93
N LEU A 324 -11.96 7.81 7.74
CA LEU A 324 -11.51 6.78 6.79
C LEU A 324 -10.12 7.05 6.22
N LEU A 325 -9.59 8.27 6.33
CA LEU A 325 -8.25 8.62 5.87
C LEU A 325 -7.16 8.22 6.86
N LYS A 326 -7.53 7.99 8.13
CA LYS A 326 -6.60 7.60 9.19
C LYS A 326 -6.69 6.11 9.48
N PRO A 327 -5.62 5.47 9.96
CA PRO A 327 -5.71 4.11 10.47
C PRO A 327 -6.67 4.05 11.66
N SER A 328 -7.50 3.00 11.72
CA SER A 328 -8.35 2.74 12.88
C SER A 328 -7.75 1.58 13.67
N TYR A 329 -7.19 1.89 14.84
CA TYR A 329 -6.53 0.91 15.69
C TYR A 329 -7.51 -0.02 16.43
N ILE A 330 -8.74 0.42 16.68
CA ILE A 330 -9.68 -0.31 17.55
C ILE A 330 -10.59 -1.25 16.76
N LEU A 331 -11.20 -0.77 15.67
CA LEU A 331 -12.25 -1.54 14.98
C LEU A 331 -11.69 -2.55 13.97
N PHE A 332 -10.96 -2.08 12.96
CA PHE A 332 -10.60 -2.91 11.80
C PHE A 332 -9.60 -4.04 12.08
N PRO A 333 -8.51 -3.86 12.84
CA PRO A 333 -7.54 -4.92 13.10
C PRO A 333 -8.14 -6.20 13.71
N PRO A 334 -8.92 -6.15 14.82
CA PRO A 334 -9.57 -7.36 15.33
C PRO A 334 -10.65 -7.88 14.37
N LEU A 335 -11.43 -6.99 13.75
CA LEU A 335 -12.49 -7.38 12.82
C LEU A 335 -11.94 -8.16 11.62
N LEU A 336 -10.89 -7.65 10.96
CA LEU A 336 -10.27 -8.30 9.81
C LEU A 336 -9.59 -9.60 10.21
N THR A 337 -8.96 -9.67 11.38
CA THR A 337 -8.38 -10.92 11.89
C THR A 337 -9.46 -11.99 12.05
N ILE A 338 -10.59 -11.64 12.67
CA ILE A 338 -11.71 -12.57 12.89
C ILE A 338 -12.33 -12.98 11.56
N LEU A 339 -12.64 -12.03 10.67
CA LEU A 339 -13.23 -12.31 9.36
C LEU A 339 -12.32 -13.21 8.52
N GLN A 340 -11.03 -12.89 8.47
CA GLN A 340 -10.06 -13.69 7.72
C GLN A 340 -9.92 -15.09 8.32
N PHE A 341 -9.93 -15.22 9.65
CA PHE A 341 -9.91 -16.52 10.31
C PHE A 341 -11.16 -17.35 9.96
N VAL A 342 -12.35 -16.74 9.98
CA VAL A 342 -13.60 -17.39 9.58
C VAL A 342 -13.53 -17.83 8.12
N GLN A 343 -13.06 -16.96 7.22
CA GLN A 343 -12.87 -17.28 5.81
C GLN A 343 -11.94 -18.50 5.64
N MET A 344 -10.75 -18.47 6.25
CA MET A 344 -9.79 -19.58 6.16
C MET A 344 -10.33 -20.87 6.78
N LYS A 345 -11.04 -20.77 7.91
CA LYS A 345 -11.69 -21.92 8.52
C LYS A 345 -12.73 -22.54 7.59
N LEU A 346 -13.55 -21.73 6.91
CA LEU A 346 -14.53 -22.22 5.93
C LEU A 346 -13.86 -22.88 4.72
N THR A 347 -12.75 -22.34 4.25
CA THR A 347 -11.98 -22.92 3.16
C THR A 347 -11.33 -24.26 3.57
N PHE A 348 -10.77 -24.37 4.78
CA PHE A 348 -10.00 -25.56 5.20
C PHE A 348 -10.74 -26.56 6.11
N ALA A 349 -11.94 -26.26 6.61
CA ALA A 349 -12.70 -27.15 7.50
C ALA A 349 -12.99 -28.52 6.89
N ALA A 350 -13.15 -28.61 5.56
CA ALA A 350 -13.38 -29.87 4.86
C ALA A 350 -12.14 -30.79 4.86
N ALA A 351 -10.94 -30.22 4.86
CA ALA A 351 -9.68 -30.98 4.85
C ALA A 351 -9.38 -31.66 6.20
N LYS A 352 -9.74 -31.01 7.31
CA LYS A 352 -9.47 -31.52 8.66
C LYS A 352 -10.34 -32.73 9.04
N LYS A 353 -11.65 -32.67 8.74
CA LYS A 353 -12.63 -33.70 9.12
C LYS A 353 -12.34 -35.07 8.47
N LYS A 354 -11.81 -35.09 7.25
CA LYS A 354 -11.42 -36.31 6.53
C LYS A 354 -10.08 -36.90 7.01
N ARG A 355 -9.14 -36.08 7.48
CA ARG A 355 -7.84 -36.54 7.99
C ARG A 355 -7.98 -37.19 9.36
N GLU A 356 -8.77 -36.58 10.26
CA GLU A 356 -9.06 -37.13 11.59
C GLU A 356 -9.80 -38.49 11.52
N GLN A 357 -10.71 -38.65 10.55
CA GLN A 357 -11.39 -39.94 10.31
C GLN A 357 -10.45 -41.05 9.80
N SER A 358 -9.27 -40.72 9.29
CA SER A 358 -8.36 -41.72 8.71
C SER A 358 -7.48 -42.44 9.74
N GLY A 359 -7.40 -41.98 11.00
CA GLY A 359 -6.76 -42.69 12.11
C GLY A 359 -5.28 -43.12 11.92
N LYS A 360 -4.57 -42.59 10.93
CA LYS A 360 -3.23 -43.07 10.52
C LYS A 360 -2.11 -42.22 11.11
N ALA A 361 -1.04 -42.89 11.56
CA ALA A 361 0.15 -42.29 12.18
C ALA A 361 0.81 -41.20 11.30
N GLU A 362 1.22 -40.10 11.94
CA GLU A 362 1.85 -38.92 11.31
C GLU A 362 3.28 -39.20 10.83
N SER A 363 3.52 -39.04 9.52
CA SER A 363 4.87 -39.05 8.95
C SER A 363 5.55 -37.67 9.06
N GLN A 364 6.87 -37.61 8.88
CA GLN A 364 7.65 -36.35 8.92
C GLN A 364 7.28 -35.38 7.77
N GLY A 365 6.82 -35.89 6.62
CA GLY A 365 6.26 -35.08 5.53
C GLY A 365 4.85 -34.57 5.83
N ASP A 366 4.07 -35.27 6.67
CA ASP A 366 2.75 -34.79 7.12
C ASP A 366 2.91 -33.56 8.03
N LYS A 367 4.00 -33.47 8.79
CA LYS A 367 4.28 -32.35 9.71
C LYS A 367 4.57 -31.03 9.00
N SER A 368 5.33 -31.04 7.89
CA SER A 368 5.61 -29.82 7.12
C SER A 368 4.34 -29.26 6.48
N GLN A 369 3.49 -30.14 5.95
CA GLN A 369 2.20 -29.74 5.37
C GLN A 369 1.20 -29.26 6.43
N GLN A 370 1.15 -29.92 7.59
CA GLN A 370 0.34 -29.43 8.71
C GLN A 370 0.83 -28.06 9.21
N MET A 371 2.14 -27.82 9.22
CA MET A 371 2.69 -26.52 9.58
C MET A 371 2.27 -25.45 8.56
N GLN A 372 2.33 -25.75 7.26
CA GLN A 372 1.83 -24.85 6.20
C GLN A 372 0.33 -24.55 6.36
N GLN A 373 -0.49 -25.56 6.67
CA GLN A 373 -1.93 -25.37 6.93
C GLN A 373 -2.19 -24.53 8.18
N LYS A 374 -1.47 -24.76 9.27
CA LYS A 374 -1.59 -23.97 10.50
C LYS A 374 -1.14 -22.52 10.29
N MET A 375 -0.06 -22.32 9.54
CA MET A 375 0.40 -20.99 9.14
C MET A 375 -0.68 -20.26 8.31
N MET A 376 -1.31 -20.94 7.37
CA MET A 376 -2.36 -20.32 6.55
C MET A 376 -3.63 -20.04 7.35
N LEU A 377 -4.01 -20.93 8.28
CA LEU A 377 -5.22 -20.79 9.08
C LEU A 377 -5.09 -19.73 10.18
N TYR A 378 -3.94 -19.62 10.85
CA TYR A 378 -3.74 -18.72 11.98
C TYR A 378 -2.79 -17.57 11.67
N GLY A 379 -1.72 -17.83 10.92
CA GLY A 379 -0.71 -16.83 10.63
C GLY A 379 -1.20 -15.73 9.68
N LEU A 380 -1.82 -16.12 8.56
CA LEU A 380 -2.31 -15.15 7.58
C LEU A 380 -3.36 -14.17 8.18
N PRO A 381 -4.37 -14.61 8.96
CA PRO A 381 -5.28 -13.68 9.63
C PRO A 381 -4.61 -12.69 10.59
N ILE A 382 -3.68 -13.17 11.43
CA ILE A 382 -2.95 -12.30 12.38
C ILE A 382 -2.14 -11.26 11.60
N MET A 383 -1.46 -11.69 10.54
CA MET A 383 -0.67 -10.82 9.69
C MET A 383 -1.54 -9.71 9.05
N ILE A 384 -2.72 -10.05 8.53
CA ILE A 384 -3.66 -9.07 7.98
C ILE A 384 -4.16 -8.11 9.07
N GLY A 385 -4.41 -8.60 10.29
CA GLY A 385 -4.70 -7.77 11.45
C GLY A 385 -3.59 -6.76 11.75
N VAL A 386 -2.32 -7.21 11.73
CA VAL A 386 -1.17 -6.32 11.94
C VAL A 386 -1.06 -5.28 10.82
N PHE A 387 -1.27 -5.69 9.57
CA PHE A 387 -1.27 -4.76 8.43
C PHE A 387 -2.37 -3.70 8.54
N ALA A 388 -3.53 -4.03 9.09
CA ALA A 388 -4.63 -3.07 9.26
C ALA A 388 -4.27 -1.89 10.16
N PHE A 389 -3.27 -2.00 11.03
CA PHE A 389 -2.78 -0.87 11.84
C PHE A 389 -1.95 0.15 11.04
N GLN A 390 -1.46 -0.22 9.85
CA GLN A 390 -0.57 0.62 9.04
C GLN A 390 -1.32 1.38 7.95
N PHE A 391 -2.51 0.90 7.56
CA PHE A 391 -3.25 1.45 6.44
C PHE A 391 -4.44 2.31 6.89
N PRO A 392 -4.87 3.28 6.05
CA PRO A 392 -6.10 4.02 6.27
C PRO A 392 -7.30 3.10 6.45
N ALA A 393 -8.24 3.50 7.31
CA ALA A 393 -9.47 2.77 7.59
C ALA A 393 -10.30 2.47 6.33
N ALA A 394 -10.24 3.32 5.30
CA ALA A 394 -10.85 3.06 3.99
C ALA A 394 -10.38 1.76 3.33
N VAL A 395 -9.07 1.47 3.41
CA VAL A 395 -8.46 0.26 2.84
C VAL A 395 -8.91 -0.97 3.63
N SER A 396 -8.95 -0.84 4.96
CA SER A 396 -9.46 -1.90 5.83
C SER A 396 -10.95 -2.16 5.64
N LEU A 397 -11.76 -1.13 5.40
CA LEU A 397 -13.18 -1.25 5.06
C LEU A 397 -13.37 -2.06 3.78
N TYR A 398 -12.65 -1.68 2.71
CA TYR A 398 -12.62 -2.43 1.46
C TYR A 398 -12.26 -3.91 1.70
N TRP A 399 -11.20 -4.16 2.48
CA TRP A 399 -10.77 -5.53 2.79
C TRP A 399 -11.87 -6.31 3.52
N GLY A 400 -12.50 -5.71 4.54
CA GLY A 400 -13.55 -6.35 5.34
C GLY A 400 -14.76 -6.74 4.50
N VAL A 401 -15.26 -5.81 3.68
CA VAL A 401 -16.39 -6.06 2.75
C VAL A 401 -16.02 -7.14 1.73
N SER A 402 -14.81 -7.08 1.18
CA SER A 402 -14.27 -8.08 0.26
C SER A 402 -14.22 -9.48 0.89
N THR A 403 -13.75 -9.59 2.14
CA THR A 403 -13.67 -10.86 2.87
C THR A 403 -15.07 -11.39 3.22
N LEU A 404 -16.02 -10.52 3.59
CA LEU A 404 -17.42 -10.91 3.81
C LEU A 404 -18.05 -11.50 2.55
N PHE A 405 -17.83 -10.87 1.40
CA PHE A 405 -18.30 -11.40 0.12
C PHE A 405 -17.66 -12.76 -0.19
N ALA A 406 -16.35 -12.89 0.03
CA ALA A 406 -15.63 -14.14 -0.19
C ALA A 406 -16.10 -15.27 0.74
N ILE A 407 -16.47 -14.97 2.00
CA ILE A 407 -17.12 -15.91 2.91
C ILE A 407 -18.44 -16.40 2.32
N GLY A 408 -19.27 -15.48 1.80
CA GLY A 408 -20.52 -15.83 1.12
C GLY A 408 -20.29 -16.76 -0.07
N GLN A 409 -19.35 -16.44 -0.96
CA GLN A 409 -18.97 -17.29 -2.08
C GLN A 409 -18.47 -18.67 -1.62
N GLN A 410 -17.59 -18.71 -0.62
CA GLN A 410 -17.07 -19.96 -0.07
C GLN A 410 -18.18 -20.85 0.49
N MET A 411 -19.20 -20.26 1.12
CA MET A 411 -20.37 -21.00 1.61
C MET A 411 -21.18 -21.63 0.48
N VAL A 412 -21.35 -20.93 -0.64
CA VAL A 412 -22.01 -21.46 -1.85
C VAL A 412 -21.21 -22.63 -2.41
N VAL A 413 -19.91 -22.43 -2.68
CA VAL A 413 -19.01 -23.48 -3.20
C VAL A 413 -18.96 -24.68 -2.26
N ASN A 414 -18.95 -24.48 -0.94
CA ASN A 414 -18.92 -25.58 0.02
C ASN A 414 -20.18 -26.46 -0.04
N ARG A 415 -21.34 -25.88 -0.37
CA ARG A 415 -22.61 -26.62 -0.56
C ARG A 415 -22.66 -27.42 -1.85
N GLU A 416 -21.92 -27.00 -2.88
CA GLU A 416 -21.90 -27.70 -4.18
C GLU A 416 -21.22 -29.07 -4.11
N LYS A 417 -21.81 -30.09 -4.77
CA LYS A 417 -21.23 -31.43 -4.88
C LYS A 417 -20.21 -31.49 -6.03
N ILE A 418 -19.04 -30.88 -5.84
CA ILE A 418 -17.96 -30.92 -6.84
C ILE A 418 -17.29 -32.29 -6.84
N THR A 419 -17.42 -33.10 -7.89
CA THR A 419 -16.69 -34.38 -8.02
C THR A 419 -15.23 -34.16 -8.44
N LEU A 420 -14.38 -35.12 -8.11
CA LEU A 420 -12.98 -35.15 -8.58
C LEU A 420 -12.94 -35.54 -10.05
#